data_AF-A0A3N4LK19-F1
#
_entry.id   AF-A0A3N4LK19-F1
#
_cell.length_a   1.000
_cell.length_b   1.000
_cell.length_c   1.000
_cell.angle_alpha   90.00
_cell.angle_beta   90.00
_cell.angle_gamma   90.00
#
_symmetry.space_group_name_H-M   'P 1'
#
loop_
_entity.id
_entity.type
_entity.pdbx_description
1 polymer ?
#
loop_
_entity_poly.entity_id
_entity_poly.type
_entity_poly.pdbx_seq_one_letter_code
_entity_poly.pdbx_strand_id
1 'polypeptide(L)'
;MQSNVRFYDAYETSHVDDLAIALLCGDVNFRGFAGVLVVDGHRIKFSLGGWKGLLAVKILRGRLGAVSERAFRGSEGVNGAQKSVDGKEKVVSEKEWMEIVGEVLGVRRKVTGA
;
A
#
# COMPACT_ATOMS: atom_id res chain seq x y z
N MET A 1 14.27 38.93 -28.09
CA MET A 1 14.21 38.17 -26.83
C MET A 1 13.40 36.90 -27.11
N GLN A 2 14.07 35.78 -27.40
CA GLN A 2 13.40 34.48 -27.55
C GLN A 2 12.86 34.04 -26.18
N SER A 3 11.55 33.85 -26.07
CA SER A 3 10.92 33.31 -24.87
C SER A 3 11.18 31.81 -24.81
N ASN A 4 12.21 31.43 -24.06
CA ASN A 4 12.44 30.05 -23.61
C ASN A 4 11.42 29.73 -22.50
N VAL A 5 10.21 29.32 -22.88
CA VAL A 5 9.17 28.78 -21.98
C VAL A 5 9.09 27.29 -22.32
N ARG A 6 9.70 26.41 -21.53
CA ARG A 6 9.21 25.94 -20.22
C ARG A 6 7.84 25.27 -20.37
N PHE A 7 7.80 24.11 -21.02
CA PHE A 7 6.63 23.24 -21.07
C PHE A 7 6.18 22.91 -19.64
N TYR A 8 5.06 23.46 -19.21
CA TYR A 8 4.31 23.00 -18.05
C TYR A 8 2.89 22.73 -18.53
N ASP A 9 2.71 21.64 -19.27
CA ASP A 9 1.42 21.20 -19.81
C ASP A 9 0.61 20.47 -18.72
N ALA A 10 0.43 21.10 -17.57
CA ALA A 10 -0.53 20.66 -16.56
C ALA A 10 -1.75 21.58 -16.64
N TYR A 11 -2.86 21.04 -17.15
CA TYR A 11 -4.13 21.79 -17.26
C TYR A 11 -4.68 22.16 -15.87
N GLU A 12 -4.46 21.30 -14.87
CA GLU A 12 -4.81 21.54 -13.48
C GLU A 12 -3.82 20.80 -12.56
N THR A 13 -3.49 21.40 -11.42
CA THR A 13 -2.66 20.78 -10.38
C THR A 13 -3.33 20.91 -9.03
N SER A 14 -3.52 19.79 -8.33
CA SER A 14 -3.97 19.76 -6.95
C SER A 14 -2.85 19.31 -6.01
N HIS A 15 -2.92 19.75 -4.76
CA HIS A 15 -2.04 19.23 -3.72
C HIS A 15 -2.53 17.85 -3.31
N VAL A 16 -1.61 16.90 -3.24
CA VAL A 16 -1.88 15.51 -2.85
C VAL A 16 -0.95 15.16 -1.70
N ASP A 17 -1.47 14.41 -0.74
CA ASP A 17 -0.67 13.91 0.38
C ASP A 17 0.33 12.85 -0.08
N ASP A 18 1.53 12.87 0.51
CA ASP A 18 2.62 11.95 0.19
C ASP A 18 2.18 10.49 0.40
N LEU A 19 1.37 10.23 1.42
CA LEU A 19 0.85 8.90 1.72
C LEU A 19 -0.09 8.39 0.63
N ALA A 20 -0.91 9.28 0.06
CA ALA A 20 -1.83 8.92 -1.03
C ALA A 20 -1.05 8.48 -2.27
N ILE A 21 0.02 9.20 -2.61
CA ILE A 21 0.92 8.84 -3.72
C ILE A 21 1.63 7.52 -3.41
N ALA A 22 2.16 7.35 -2.19
CA ALA A 22 2.86 6.13 -1.78
C ALA A 22 1.99 4.87 -1.81
N LEU A 23 0.68 5.00 -1.54
CA LEU A 23 -0.25 3.88 -1.48
C LEU A 23 -0.85 3.52 -2.84
N LEU A 24 -1.36 4.52 -3.56
CA LEU A 24 -2.19 4.30 -4.75
C LEU A 24 -1.40 4.32 -6.06
N CYS A 25 -0.25 4.99 -6.13
CA CYS A 25 0.43 5.17 -7.40
C CYS A 25 1.33 3.99 -7.80
N GLY A 26 1.30 3.67 -9.10
CA GLY A 26 2.38 3.08 -9.90
C GLY A 26 2.99 1.75 -9.46
N ASP A 27 4.15 1.43 -10.04
CA ASP A 27 4.99 0.35 -9.53
C ASP A 27 5.90 0.88 -8.42
N VAL A 28 6.05 0.11 -7.35
CA VAL A 28 6.66 0.54 -6.10
C VAL A 28 7.72 -0.45 -5.66
N ASN A 29 8.95 0.03 -5.53
CA ASN A 29 10.09 -0.73 -5.06
C ASN A 29 10.43 -0.35 -3.61
N PHE A 30 10.34 -1.34 -2.71
CA PHE A 30 10.59 -1.18 -1.29
C PHE A 30 12.05 -1.48 -0.94
N ARG A 31 12.84 -0.46 -0.58
CA ARG A 31 14.22 -0.64 -0.12
C ARG A 31 14.27 -0.75 1.41
N GLY A 32 14.04 -1.96 1.92
CA GLY A 32 13.95 -2.27 3.35
C GLY A 32 15.09 -1.72 4.21
N PHE A 33 16.35 -1.99 3.83
CA PHE A 33 17.52 -1.56 4.58
C PHE A 33 17.71 -0.04 4.64
N ALA A 34 17.25 0.69 3.62
CA ALA A 34 17.36 2.14 3.56
C ALA A 34 16.12 2.87 4.14
N GLY A 35 15.01 2.17 4.38
CA GLY A 35 13.75 2.79 4.77
C GLY A 35 13.14 3.69 3.70
N VAL A 36 13.53 3.48 2.43
CA VAL A 36 13.11 4.31 1.29
C VAL A 36 12.13 3.55 0.41
N LEU A 37 11.03 4.22 0.08
CA LEU A 37 10.06 3.80 -0.92
C LEU A 37 10.38 4.48 -2.24
N VAL A 38 10.44 3.73 -3.33
CA VAL A 38 10.70 4.28 -4.66
C VAL A 38 9.51 3.98 -5.56
N VAL A 39 8.93 5.01 -6.17
CA VAL A 39 7.78 4.90 -7.07
C VAL A 39 8.21 5.30 -8.48
N ASP A 40 7.64 4.61 -9.48
CA ASP A 40 7.76 4.90 -10.91
C ASP A 40 9.22 5.01 -11.40
N GLY A 41 9.96 3.91 -11.36
CA GLY A 41 11.30 3.85 -11.97
C GLY A 41 12.31 4.84 -11.40
N HIS A 42 12.23 5.13 -10.09
CA HIS A 42 13.11 6.06 -9.37
C HIS A 42 12.81 7.55 -9.49
N ARG A 43 11.64 7.92 -10.02
CA ARG A 43 11.18 9.31 -10.13
C ARG A 43 10.74 9.93 -8.81
N ILE A 44 10.05 9.17 -7.97
CA ILE A 44 9.58 9.64 -6.67
C ILE A 44 10.19 8.77 -5.57
N LYS A 45 10.71 9.41 -4.51
CA LYS A 45 11.35 8.72 -3.38
C LYS A 45 10.77 9.25 -2.08
N PHE A 46 10.18 8.37 -1.27
CA PHE A 46 9.70 8.70 0.07
C PHE A 46 10.61 8.08 1.11
N SER A 47 10.96 8.86 2.13
CA SER A 47 11.67 8.37 3.32
C SER A 47 10.67 8.20 4.45
N LEU A 48 10.43 6.96 4.87
CA LEU A 48 9.43 6.64 5.90
C LEU A 48 10.04 6.57 7.32
N GLY A 49 11.23 7.16 7.52
CA GLY A 49 11.92 7.24 8.81
C GLY A 49 12.35 5.89 9.41
N GLY A 50 12.10 4.78 8.72
CA GLY A 50 12.49 3.45 9.16
C GLY A 50 11.84 2.32 8.37
N TRP A 51 12.42 1.13 8.47
CA TRP A 51 11.97 -0.06 7.75
C TRP A 51 10.59 -0.57 8.23
N LYS A 52 10.21 -0.28 9.49
CA LYS A 52 8.88 -0.62 10.04
C LYS A 52 7.76 0.15 9.34
N GLY A 53 7.96 1.45 9.10
CA GLY A 53 7.01 2.27 8.34
C GLY A 53 6.85 1.77 6.91
N LEU A 54 7.97 1.39 6.28
CA LEU A 54 7.98 0.78 4.95
C LEU A 54 7.18 -0.53 4.89
N LEU A 55 7.29 -1.38 5.92
CA LEU A 55 6.52 -2.62 6.02
C LEU A 55 5.02 -2.34 6.21
N ALA A 56 4.66 -1.38 7.06
CA ALA A 56 3.27 -0.98 7.25
C ALA A 56 2.62 -0.49 5.95
N VAL A 57 3.33 0.36 5.18
CA VAL A 57 2.85 0.85 3.87
C VAL A 57 2.71 -0.28 2.87
N LYS A 58 3.65 -1.23 2.82
CA LYS A 58 3.57 -2.40 1.93
C LYS A 58 2.32 -3.24 2.22
N ILE A 59 2.04 -3.49 3.49
CA ILE A 59 0.87 -4.24 3.94
C ILE A 59 -0.43 -3.50 3.61
N LEU A 60 -0.50 -2.21 3.94
CA LEU A 60 -1.67 -1.37 3.68
C LEU A 60 -2.00 -1.32 2.19
N ARG A 61 -0.98 -1.20 1.34
CA ARG A 61 -1.12 -1.21 -0.12
C ARG A 61 -1.73 -2.52 -0.65
N GLY A 62 -1.29 -3.67 -0.13
CA GLY A 62 -1.86 -4.96 -0.49
C GLY A 62 -3.34 -5.09 -0.11
N ARG A 63 -3.72 -4.57 1.07
CA ARG A 63 -5.11 -4.54 1.52
C ARG A 63 -5.98 -3.61 0.69
N LEU A 64 -5.48 -2.42 0.38
CA LEU A 64 -6.20 -1.45 -0.44
C LEU A 64 -6.44 -2.00 -1.86
N GLY A 65 -5.46 -2.70 -2.43
CA GLY A 65 -5.63 -3.41 -3.70
C GLY A 65 -6.74 -4.47 -3.65
N ALA A 66 -6.79 -5.29 -2.59
CA ALA A 66 -7.84 -6.30 -2.42
C ALA A 66 -9.24 -5.67 -2.25
N VAL A 67 -9.35 -4.56 -1.52
CA VAL A 67 -10.62 -3.82 -1.37
C VAL A 67 -11.03 -3.21 -2.71
N SER A 68 -10.10 -2.59 -3.41
CA SER A 68 -10.32 -1.99 -4.73
C SER A 68 -10.78 -3.05 -5.74
N GLU A 69 -10.14 -4.22 -5.78
CA GLU A 69 -10.52 -5.30 -6.67
C GLU A 69 -11.93 -5.83 -6.37
N ARG A 70 -12.31 -5.96 -5.09
CA ARG A 70 -13.68 -6.32 -4.70
C ARG A 70 -14.69 -5.27 -5.13
N ALA A 71 -14.37 -3.99 -4.96
CA ALA A 71 -15.24 -2.88 -5.35
C ALA A 71 -15.48 -2.84 -6.87
N PHE A 72 -14.43 -3.03 -7.67
CA PHE A 72 -14.53 -2.99 -9.14
C PHE A 72 -15.03 -4.29 -9.78
N ARG A 73 -14.85 -5.44 -9.14
CA ARG A 73 -15.48 -6.71 -9.60
C ARG A 73 -16.95 -6.81 -9.19
N GLY A 74 -17.33 -6.20 -8.06
CA GLY A 74 -18.72 -6.18 -7.57
C GLY A 74 -19.62 -5.15 -8.25
N SER A 75 -19.09 -4.32 -9.15
CA SER A 75 -19.85 -3.28 -9.84
C SER A 75 -20.50 -3.74 -11.16
N GLU A 76 -20.53 -5.04 -11.46
CA GLU A 76 -21.48 -5.59 -12.45
C GLU A 76 -22.91 -5.46 -11.92
N GLY A 77 -23.50 -4.29 -12.13
CA GLY A 77 -24.94 -4.06 -12.05
C GLY A 77 -25.51 -3.94 -10.63
N VAL A 78 -26.19 -2.83 -10.41
CA VAL A 78 -27.15 -2.59 -9.32
C VAL A 78 -28.31 -3.62 -9.26
N ASN A 79 -28.33 -4.67 -10.07
CA ASN A 79 -29.35 -5.71 -10.05
C ASN A 79 -28.73 -7.09 -10.32
N GLY A 80 -28.34 -7.81 -9.28
CA GLY A 80 -27.89 -9.19 -9.44
C GLY A 80 -27.10 -9.71 -8.27
N ALA A 81 -27.81 -10.30 -7.31
CA ALA A 81 -27.26 -11.22 -6.34
C ALA A 81 -26.09 -10.67 -5.50
N GLN A 82 -26.48 -9.96 -4.45
CA GLN A 82 -25.89 -10.15 -3.13
C GLN A 82 -25.98 -11.65 -2.76
N LYS A 83 -25.15 -12.50 -3.36
CA LYS A 83 -24.77 -13.74 -2.72
C LYS A 83 -23.85 -13.32 -1.60
N SER A 84 -24.43 -13.27 -0.42
CA SER A 84 -23.79 -13.70 0.81
C SER A 84 -22.68 -14.71 0.48
N VAL A 85 -21.46 -14.22 0.29
CA VAL A 85 -20.27 -15.03 0.50
C VAL A 85 -19.95 -14.77 1.95
N ASP A 86 -20.48 -15.70 2.74
CA ASP A 86 -20.17 -15.98 4.12
C ASP A 86 -18.99 -15.19 4.68
N GLY A 87 -19.30 -14.47 5.74
CA GLY A 87 -18.37 -13.76 6.60
C GLY A 87 -17.16 -14.61 6.97
N LYS A 88 -16.09 -14.45 6.20
CA LYS A 88 -14.70 -14.56 6.63
C LYS A 88 -13.91 -13.52 5.85
N GLU A 89 -14.19 -12.25 6.10
CA GLU A 89 -13.06 -11.33 6.18
C GLU A 89 -12.18 -11.94 7.28
N LYS A 90 -11.12 -12.66 6.88
CA LYS A 90 -10.06 -13.03 7.81
C LYS A 90 -9.48 -11.71 8.29
N VAL A 91 -10.09 -11.16 9.33
CA VAL A 91 -9.44 -10.24 10.26
C VAL A 91 -8.28 -11.08 10.79
N VAL A 92 -7.14 -10.97 10.10
CA VAL A 92 -5.89 -11.61 10.48
C VAL A 92 -5.74 -11.32 11.96
N SER A 93 -5.76 -12.39 12.75
CA SER A 93 -5.73 -12.28 14.21
C SER A 93 -4.47 -11.53 14.59
N GLU A 94 -4.50 -10.74 15.66
CA GLU A 94 -3.30 -10.08 16.21
C GLU A 94 -2.13 -11.07 16.39
N LYS A 95 -2.44 -12.35 16.66
CA LYS A 95 -1.44 -13.43 16.73
C LYS A 95 -0.79 -13.77 15.38
N GLU A 96 -1.59 -13.86 14.32
CA GLU A 96 -1.15 -14.15 12.94
C GLU A 96 -0.37 -12.94 12.38
N TRP A 97 -0.78 -11.72 12.76
CA TRP A 97 0.01 -10.51 12.54
C TRP A 97 1.35 -10.54 13.26
N MET A 98 1.36 -10.92 14.54
CA MET A 98 2.58 -10.96 15.34
C MET A 98 3.53 -12.09 14.91
N GLU A 99 2.99 -13.16 14.33
CA GLU A 99 3.76 -14.24 13.71
C GLU A 99 4.43 -13.79 12.42
N ILE A 100 3.67 -13.19 11.48
CA ILE A 100 4.23 -12.62 10.24
C ILE A 100 5.25 -11.53 10.55
N VAL A 101 4.93 -10.65 11.50
CA VAL A 101 5.84 -9.61 11.98
C VAL A 101 7.07 -10.23 12.62
N GLY A 102 6.92 -11.29 13.43
CA GLY A 102 8.02 -12.01 14.09
C GLY A 102 8.92 -12.80 13.14
N GLU A 103 8.36 -13.39 12.09
CA GLU A 103 9.08 -14.10 11.03
C GLU A 103 9.90 -13.12 10.18
N VAL A 104 9.31 -11.99 9.79
CA VAL A 104 9.98 -10.93 9.02
C VAL A 104 11.03 -10.17 9.86
N LEU A 105 10.79 -10.03 11.17
CA LEU A 105 11.73 -9.42 12.12
C LEU A 105 12.86 -10.34 12.58
N GLY A 106 12.78 -11.63 12.30
CA GLY A 106 13.69 -12.63 12.88
C GLY A 106 13.58 -12.77 14.42
N VAL A 107 12.56 -12.18 15.05
CA VAL A 107 12.33 -12.26 16.49
C VAL A 107 11.47 -13.50 16.76
N ARG A 108 12.10 -14.66 16.75
CA ARG A 108 11.47 -15.95 17.11
C ARG A 108 11.17 -15.96 18.61
N ARG A 109 10.00 -15.50 19.04
CA ARG A 109 9.55 -15.75 20.42
C ARG A 109 9.03 -17.17 20.53
N LYS A 110 9.66 -17.99 21.40
CA LYS A 110 9.08 -19.25 21.86
C LYS A 110 7.76 -18.92 22.57
N VAL A 111 6.65 -19.31 21.98
CA VAL A 111 5.35 -19.30 22.66
C VAL A 111 5.36 -20.47 23.65
N THR A 112 5.80 -20.23 24.88
CA THR A 112 5.52 -21.12 26.01
C THR A 112 4.07 -20.90 26.42
N GLY A 113 3.22 -21.87 26.08
CA GLY A 113 1.87 -21.96 26.60
C GLY A 113 1.87 -22.38 28.06
N ALA A 114 0.95 -21.80 28.82
CA ALA A 114 0.39 -22.31 30.06
C ALA A 114 -1.13 -22.10 29.96
#